data_AF-A0A921SZN0-F1
#
_entry.id   AF-A0A921SZN0-F1
#
_cell.length_a   1.000
_cell.length_b   1.000
_cell.length_c   1.000
_cell.angle_alpha   90.00
_cell.angle_beta   90.00
_cell.angle_gamma   90.00
#
_symmetry.space_group_name_H-M   'P 1'
#
loop_
_entity.id
_entity.type
_entity.pdbx_description
1 polymer ?
#
loop_
_entity_poly.entity_id
_entity_poly.type
_entity_poly.pdbx_seq_one_letter_code
_entity_poly.pdbx_strand_id
1 'polypeptide(L)'
;MKKQLEIDYAFGYVYDKSKLIVMYPAGTNVIDLDDYEMEVEVAFLEDGIDVAFEENDVKEANETIKPLETFLMKPSKVIPFVTSIKNAETKEELPRLLAEFDEEYELKENYIKKGYEIKDIYHVFENVVNYIPKENLDNLNILKIENDKFDMDKFISTISENLDEATDKNLISIDMNQSDLTPRLYIKANTKTNTKFVLFGIDINNYSQGILCANNEIIKDLDVDMGDVEISNTKDIGYIINQENEYITFKIANYNSQTSNNNQIAQIVDYSGIFKPMMIDFINQFIK
;
A
#
# COMPACT_ATOMS: atom_id res chain seq x y z
N MET A 1 20.69 42.39 -15.13
CA MET A 1 19.55 41.48 -14.92
C MET A 1 19.54 41.14 -13.44
N LYS A 2 18.36 41.06 -12.82
CA LYS A 2 18.28 40.57 -11.44
C LYS A 2 18.72 39.11 -11.45
N LYS A 3 19.53 38.70 -10.48
CA LYS A 3 19.96 37.31 -10.38
C LYS A 3 18.76 36.48 -9.92
N GLN A 4 18.45 35.42 -10.64
CA GLN A 4 17.33 34.52 -10.34
C GLN A 4 17.85 33.15 -9.91
N LEU A 5 17.18 32.57 -8.93
CA LEU A 5 17.37 31.20 -8.48
C LEU A 5 16.34 30.32 -9.15
N GLU A 6 16.76 29.12 -9.53
CA GLU A 6 15.91 28.04 -10.00
C GLU A 6 16.00 26.91 -8.98
N ILE A 7 14.86 26.58 -8.37
CA ILE A 7 14.77 25.65 -7.24
C ILE A 7 13.99 24.43 -7.72
N ASP A 8 14.64 23.26 -7.68
CA ASP A 8 14.04 21.99 -8.07
C ASP A 8 13.47 21.27 -6.85
N TYR A 9 12.20 20.91 -6.92
CA TYR A 9 11.48 20.24 -5.84
C TYR A 9 11.22 18.76 -6.16
N ALA A 10 11.08 17.96 -5.12
CA ALA A 10 10.66 16.57 -5.22
C ALA A 10 9.74 16.18 -4.06
N PHE A 11 8.84 15.25 -4.32
CA PHE A 11 8.03 14.61 -3.30
C PHE A 11 8.72 13.35 -2.79
N GLY A 12 8.99 13.31 -1.50
CA GLY A 12 9.51 12.15 -0.79
C GLY A 12 8.38 11.34 -0.16
N TYR A 13 8.12 10.16 -0.72
CA TYR A 13 7.15 9.21 -0.22
C TYR A 13 7.79 8.31 0.84
N VAL A 14 7.31 8.38 2.08
CA VAL A 14 7.94 7.73 3.24
C VAL A 14 7.38 6.32 3.47
N TYR A 15 8.21 5.30 3.32
CA TYR A 15 7.90 3.90 3.58
C TYR A 15 8.59 3.43 4.86
N ASP A 16 7.89 3.53 5.99
CA ASP A 16 8.47 3.30 7.32
C ASP A 16 8.98 1.87 7.54
N LYS A 17 8.27 0.88 7.00
CA LYS A 17 8.60 -0.55 7.11
C LYS A 17 9.85 -0.93 6.33
N SER A 18 10.09 -0.24 5.22
CA SER A 18 11.29 -0.38 4.39
C SER A 18 12.44 0.52 4.83
N LYS A 19 12.20 1.46 5.76
CA LYS A 19 13.13 2.57 6.06
C LYS A 19 13.62 3.24 4.77
N LEU A 20 12.67 3.62 3.91
CA LEU A 20 12.94 4.19 2.59
C LEU A 20 12.12 5.45 2.37
N ILE A 21 12.70 6.44 1.72
CA ILE A 21 12.01 7.57 1.11
C ILE A 21 12.25 7.51 -0.39
N VAL A 22 11.16 7.40 -1.15
CA VAL A 22 11.19 7.40 -2.62
C VAL A 22 10.96 8.82 -3.11
N MET A 23 11.93 9.35 -3.85
CA MET A 23 11.91 10.71 -4.36
C MET A 23 11.34 10.74 -5.78
N TYR A 24 10.25 11.46 -5.97
CA TYR A 24 9.67 11.79 -7.27
C TYR A 24 9.89 13.28 -7.58
N PRO A 25 10.54 13.65 -8.71
CA PRO A 25 10.68 15.05 -9.11
C PRO A 25 9.32 15.71 -9.31
N ALA A 26 9.08 16.85 -8.66
CA ALA A 26 7.76 17.48 -8.58
C ALA A 26 7.66 18.81 -9.34
N GLY A 27 8.78 19.36 -9.81
CA GLY A 27 8.79 20.59 -10.61
C GLY A 27 9.91 21.54 -10.18
N THR A 28 9.87 22.73 -10.76
CA THR A 28 10.89 23.76 -10.58
C THR A 28 10.23 25.12 -10.43
N ASN A 29 10.70 25.93 -9.47
CA ASN A 29 10.29 27.33 -9.32
C ASN A 29 11.45 28.27 -9.66
N VAL A 30 11.15 29.47 -10.15
CA VAL A 30 12.13 30.51 -10.41
C VAL A 30 11.81 31.74 -9.58
N ILE A 31 12.73 32.15 -8.71
CA ILE A 31 12.57 33.27 -7.78
C ILE A 31 13.70 34.29 -7.96
N ASP A 32 13.38 35.58 -7.84
CA ASP A 32 14.38 36.64 -7.78
C ASP A 32 15.21 36.45 -6.51
N LEU A 33 16.55 36.48 -6.60
CA LEU A 33 17.43 36.29 -5.43
C LEU A 33 17.18 37.32 -4.33
N ASP A 34 16.77 38.54 -4.70
CA ASP A 34 16.46 39.62 -3.76
C ASP A 34 15.17 39.35 -2.98
N ASP A 35 14.29 38.48 -3.50
CA ASP A 35 13.00 38.11 -2.91
C ASP A 35 13.05 36.72 -2.24
N TYR A 36 14.18 36.02 -2.30
CA TYR A 36 14.36 34.69 -1.70
C TYR A 36 14.57 34.78 -0.18
N GLU A 37 13.60 34.31 0.58
CA GLU A 37 13.66 34.16 2.04
C GLU A 37 13.59 32.67 2.40
N MET A 38 14.71 32.09 2.80
CA MET A 38 14.83 30.65 3.11
C MET A 38 13.83 30.20 4.18
N GLU A 39 13.66 30.98 5.26
CA GLU A 39 12.70 30.67 6.34
C GLU A 39 11.26 30.60 5.83
N VAL A 40 10.90 31.45 4.86
CA VAL A 40 9.55 31.47 4.25
C VAL A 40 9.35 30.27 3.34
N GLU A 41 10.35 29.91 2.54
CA GLU A 41 10.32 28.69 1.72
C GLU A 41 10.20 27.43 2.59
N VAL A 42 10.95 27.36 3.70
CA VAL A 42 10.85 26.25 4.65
C VAL A 42 9.45 26.17 5.25
N ALA A 43 8.92 27.28 5.78
CA ALA A 43 7.58 27.30 6.37
C ALA A 43 6.49 26.88 5.37
N PHE A 44 6.59 27.30 4.11
CA PHE A 44 5.64 26.92 3.06
C PHE A 44 5.68 25.42 2.75
N LEU A 45 6.86 24.81 2.77
CA LEU A 45 7.02 23.37 2.56
C LEU A 45 6.58 22.54 3.78
N GLU A 46 6.66 23.10 4.99
CA GLU A 46 6.13 22.49 6.21
C GLU A 46 4.60 22.39 6.23
N ASP A 47 3.89 23.29 5.52
CA ASP A 47 2.43 23.23 5.36
C ASP A 47 1.96 22.02 4.52
N GLY A 48 2.90 21.35 3.83
CA GLY A 48 2.67 20.10 3.10
C GLY A 48 2.38 20.28 1.61
N ILE A 49 2.40 19.15 0.88
CA ILE A 49 2.39 19.19 -0.60
C ILE A 49 1.10 19.74 -1.19
N ASP A 50 -0.05 19.55 -0.54
CA ASP A 50 -1.36 19.99 -1.04
C ASP A 50 -1.54 21.51 -0.96
N VAL A 51 -0.78 22.17 -0.08
CA VAL A 51 -0.72 23.63 0.05
C VAL A 51 0.38 24.19 -0.84
N ALA A 52 1.51 23.49 -0.90
CA ALA A 52 2.72 24.00 -1.53
C ALA A 52 2.77 23.84 -3.06
N PHE A 53 1.99 22.92 -3.64
CA PHE A 53 2.11 22.55 -5.05
C PHE A 53 0.75 22.51 -5.76
N GLU A 54 0.77 22.52 -7.10
CA GLU A 54 -0.45 22.41 -7.88
C GLU A 54 -1.08 21.01 -7.75
N GLU A 55 -2.41 20.97 -7.69
CA GLU A 55 -3.18 19.72 -7.52
C GLU A 55 -2.84 18.67 -8.61
N ASN A 56 -2.56 19.12 -9.83
CA ASN A 56 -2.22 18.22 -10.94
C ASN A 56 -0.85 17.54 -10.74
N ASP A 57 0.15 18.27 -10.24
CA ASP A 57 1.50 17.73 -9.99
C ASP A 57 1.45 16.67 -8.88
N VAL A 58 0.70 16.97 -7.81
CA VAL A 58 0.45 16.02 -6.71
C VAL A 58 -0.24 14.77 -7.22
N LYS A 59 -1.26 14.93 -8.08
CA LYS A 59 -2.00 13.81 -8.66
C LYS A 59 -1.11 12.92 -9.54
N GLU A 60 -0.34 13.51 -10.44
CA GLU A 60 0.56 12.77 -11.34
C GLU A 60 1.61 11.97 -10.56
N ALA A 61 2.21 12.59 -9.54
CA ALA A 61 3.19 11.93 -8.68
C ALA A 61 2.58 10.74 -7.92
N ASN A 62 1.38 10.92 -7.35
CA ASN A 62 0.67 9.87 -6.64
C ASN A 62 0.30 8.69 -7.57
N GLU A 63 -0.17 8.96 -8.79
CA GLU A 63 -0.45 7.93 -9.79
C GLU A 63 0.81 7.15 -10.19
N THR A 64 1.95 7.83 -10.29
CA THR A 64 3.23 7.22 -10.68
C THR A 64 3.83 6.34 -9.58
N ILE A 65 3.65 6.73 -8.31
CA ILE A 65 4.18 5.99 -7.14
C ILE A 65 3.31 4.79 -6.79
N LYS A 66 2.01 4.85 -7.07
CA LYS A 66 1.02 3.82 -6.72
C LYS A 66 1.46 2.37 -6.99
N PRO A 67 2.12 2.02 -8.11
CA PRO A 67 2.59 0.65 -8.34
C PRO A 67 3.56 0.12 -7.28
N LEU A 68 4.37 0.99 -6.65
CA LEU A 68 5.32 0.61 -5.59
C LEU A 68 4.61 0.16 -4.31
N GLU A 69 3.39 0.61 -4.05
CA GLU A 69 2.63 0.22 -2.86
C GLU A 69 2.39 -1.29 -2.81
N THR A 70 2.33 -1.96 -3.97
CA THR A 70 2.27 -3.43 -4.10
C THR A 70 3.39 -4.13 -3.33
N PHE A 71 4.58 -3.54 -3.32
CA PHE A 71 5.80 -4.13 -2.80
C PHE A 71 6.22 -3.51 -1.47
N LEU A 72 6.00 -2.20 -1.32
CA LEU A 72 6.50 -1.39 -0.22
C LEU A 72 5.40 -0.98 0.77
N MET A 73 4.14 -1.31 0.49
CA MET A 73 2.93 -0.86 1.19
C MET A 73 2.63 0.62 0.98
N LYS A 74 1.56 1.17 1.55
CA LYS A 74 1.24 2.59 1.35
C LYS A 74 2.27 3.47 2.07
N PRO A 75 2.72 4.58 1.47
CA PRO A 75 3.56 5.54 2.16
C PRO A 75 2.80 6.10 3.36
N SER A 76 3.48 6.24 4.51
CA SER A 76 2.88 6.78 5.73
C SER A 76 2.64 8.28 5.64
N LYS A 77 3.39 8.96 4.77
CA LYS A 77 3.25 10.37 4.42
C LYS A 77 4.05 10.72 3.17
N VAL A 78 3.74 11.88 2.60
CA VAL A 78 4.48 12.51 1.51
C VAL A 78 5.03 13.84 2.01
N ILE A 79 6.29 14.12 1.73
CA ILE A 79 6.99 15.31 2.24
C ILE A 79 7.75 15.97 1.10
N PRO A 80 7.68 17.29 0.93
CA PRO A 80 8.44 17.94 -0.11
C PRO A 80 9.93 18.07 0.27
N PHE A 81 10.78 18.13 -0.75
CA PHE A 81 12.21 18.35 -0.64
C PHE A 81 12.65 19.35 -1.69
N VAL A 82 13.67 20.15 -1.35
CA VAL A 82 14.48 20.83 -2.35
C VAL A 82 15.63 19.90 -2.73
N THR A 83 15.75 19.59 -4.02
CA THR A 83 16.77 18.66 -4.54
C THR A 83 17.95 19.39 -5.15
N SER A 84 17.73 20.60 -5.65
CA SER A 84 18.78 21.44 -6.24
C SER A 84 18.38 22.91 -6.19
N ILE A 85 19.37 23.78 -6.05
CA ILE A 85 19.23 25.23 -6.23
C ILE A 85 20.28 25.67 -7.25
N LYS A 86 19.86 26.34 -8.31
CA LYS A 86 20.69 26.74 -9.45
C LYS A 86 20.54 28.23 -9.74
N ASN A 87 21.53 28.80 -10.44
CA ASN A 87 21.35 30.06 -11.11
C ASN A 87 20.47 29.86 -12.36
N ALA A 88 19.34 30.55 -12.46
CA ALA A 88 18.35 30.32 -13.52
C ALA A 88 18.88 30.60 -14.93
N GLU A 89 19.80 31.56 -15.09
CA GLU A 89 20.36 31.94 -16.39
C GLU A 89 21.49 30.98 -16.84
N THR A 90 22.41 30.67 -15.92
CA THR A 90 23.63 29.90 -16.24
C THR A 90 23.48 28.40 -16.00
N LYS A 91 22.43 28.00 -15.27
CA LYS A 91 22.19 26.63 -14.78
C LYS A 91 23.29 26.08 -13.87
N GLU A 92 24.16 26.95 -13.35
CA GLU A 92 25.20 26.57 -12.38
C GLU A 92 24.55 26.19 -11.03
N GLU A 93 24.88 25.02 -10.51
CA GLU A 93 24.43 24.55 -9.19
C GLU A 93 25.04 25.38 -8.06
N LEU A 94 24.24 25.65 -7.03
CA LEU A 94 24.60 26.43 -5.85
C LEU A 94 24.57 25.52 -4.61
N PRO A 95 25.50 24.55 -4.48
CA PRO A 95 25.45 23.51 -3.45
C PRO A 95 25.55 24.06 -2.03
N ARG A 96 26.19 25.21 -1.85
CA ARG A 96 26.26 25.88 -0.54
C ARG A 96 24.87 26.34 -0.08
N LEU A 97 24.08 26.92 -0.98
CA LEU A 97 22.74 27.40 -0.65
C LEU A 97 21.79 26.23 -0.36
N LEU A 98 21.94 25.13 -1.11
CA LEU A 98 21.22 23.89 -0.83
C LEU A 98 21.60 23.30 0.55
N ALA A 99 22.88 23.34 0.91
CA ALA A 99 23.33 22.87 2.23
C ALA A 99 22.77 23.74 3.36
N GLU A 100 22.79 25.06 3.22
CA GLU A 100 22.19 26.00 4.18
C GLU A 100 20.67 25.75 4.32
N PHE A 101 19.98 25.46 3.20
CA PHE A 101 18.56 25.07 3.21
C PHE A 101 18.32 23.72 3.93
N ASP A 102 19.11 22.69 3.63
CA ASP A 102 19.00 21.37 4.26
C ASP A 102 19.27 21.46 5.79
N GLU A 103 20.16 22.35 6.22
CA GLU A 103 20.46 22.65 7.63
C GLU A 103 19.27 23.32 8.32
N GLU A 104 18.64 24.32 7.70
CA GLU A 104 17.48 25.00 8.27
C GLU A 104 16.25 24.09 8.32
N TYR A 105 16.00 23.31 7.27
CA TYR A 105 14.84 22.42 7.21
C TYR A 105 14.98 21.16 8.07
N GLU A 106 16.22 20.72 8.34
CA GLU A 106 16.63 19.52 9.10
C GLU A 106 16.00 18.17 8.66
N LEU A 107 15.06 18.18 7.71
CA LEU A 107 14.19 17.05 7.39
C LEU A 107 14.98 15.83 6.93
N LYS A 108 15.83 16.04 5.93
CA LYS A 108 16.65 15.01 5.30
C LYS A 108 17.59 14.34 6.30
N GLU A 109 18.28 15.14 7.10
CA GLU A 109 19.18 14.63 8.14
C GLU A 109 18.43 13.81 9.19
N ASN A 110 17.24 14.26 9.59
CA ASN A 110 16.43 13.57 10.59
C ASN A 110 16.02 12.16 10.14
N TYR A 111 15.75 11.95 8.85
CA TYR A 111 15.49 10.61 8.32
C TYR A 111 16.73 9.75 8.20
N ILE A 112 17.83 10.32 7.73
CA ILE A 112 19.12 9.61 7.64
C ILE A 112 19.55 9.14 9.05
N LYS A 113 19.43 10.00 10.07
CA LYS A 113 19.70 9.66 11.48
C LYS A 113 18.79 8.52 12.00
N LYS A 114 17.56 8.42 11.50
CA LYS A 114 16.61 7.32 11.79
C LYS A 114 16.85 6.06 10.95
N GLY A 115 17.90 6.04 10.11
CA GLY A 115 18.30 4.90 9.30
C GLY A 115 17.53 4.76 7.98
N TYR A 116 16.89 5.82 7.50
CA TYR A 116 16.19 5.78 6.22
C TYR A 116 17.17 5.97 5.07
N GLU A 117 16.97 5.21 4.01
CA GLU A 117 17.56 5.48 2.70
C GLU A 117 16.68 6.47 1.93
N ILE A 118 17.29 7.39 1.19
CA ILE A 118 16.59 8.33 0.31
C ILE A 118 17.07 8.05 -1.10
N LYS A 119 16.17 7.67 -2.00
CA LYS A 119 16.49 7.22 -3.37
C LYS A 119 15.52 7.80 -4.37
N ASP A 120 15.99 8.04 -5.60
CA ASP A 120 15.11 8.41 -6.71
C ASP A 120 14.20 7.23 -7.09
N ILE A 121 13.04 7.58 -7.65
CA ILE A 121 12.02 6.61 -8.04
C ILE A 121 12.52 5.54 -9.03
N TYR A 122 13.40 5.90 -9.97
CA TYR A 122 13.89 4.96 -10.99
C TYR A 122 14.80 3.90 -10.36
N HIS A 123 15.71 4.32 -9.49
CA HIS A 123 16.54 3.40 -8.72
C HIS A 123 15.68 2.42 -7.90
N VAL A 124 14.62 2.91 -7.27
CA VAL A 124 13.73 2.07 -6.47
C VAL A 124 12.96 1.08 -7.33
N PHE A 125 12.41 1.49 -8.48
CA PHE A 125 11.75 0.57 -9.40
C PHE A 125 12.67 -0.56 -9.88
N GLU A 126 13.91 -0.23 -10.27
CA GLU A 126 14.89 -1.23 -10.72
C GLU A 126 15.31 -2.20 -9.60
N ASN A 127 15.25 -1.76 -8.34
CA ASN A 127 15.78 -2.48 -7.20
C ASN A 127 14.72 -2.77 -6.12
N VAL A 128 13.43 -2.78 -6.50
CA VAL A 128 12.31 -2.81 -5.55
C VAL A 128 12.39 -4.00 -4.58
N VAL A 129 12.90 -5.13 -5.05
CA VAL A 129 13.11 -6.38 -4.28
C VAL A 129 13.98 -6.15 -3.04
N ASN A 130 14.93 -5.22 -3.09
CA ASN A 130 15.83 -4.92 -1.95
C ASN A 130 15.11 -4.18 -0.82
N TYR A 131 14.01 -3.50 -1.15
CA TYR A 131 13.28 -2.64 -0.23
C TYR A 131 11.97 -3.28 0.28
N ILE A 132 11.60 -4.47 -0.22
CA ILE A 132 10.43 -5.20 0.26
C ILE A 132 10.59 -5.46 1.78
N PRO A 133 9.63 -5.02 2.61
CA PRO A 133 9.66 -5.28 4.05
C PRO A 133 9.76 -6.78 4.38
N LYS A 134 10.77 -7.15 5.16
CA LYS A 134 10.93 -8.51 5.69
C LYS A 134 10.17 -8.64 7.01
N GLU A 135 8.85 -8.78 6.91
CA GLU A 135 7.97 -8.78 8.07
C GLU A 135 7.63 -10.18 8.56
N ASN A 136 7.54 -10.34 9.88
CA ASN A 136 6.79 -11.44 10.46
C ASN A 136 5.31 -11.04 10.51
N LEU A 137 4.49 -11.73 9.72
CA LEU A 137 3.05 -11.47 9.61
C LEU A 137 2.22 -12.16 10.69
N ASP A 138 2.83 -12.81 11.68
CA ASP A 138 2.11 -13.52 12.75
C ASP A 138 1.20 -12.62 13.58
N ASN A 139 1.55 -11.34 13.71
CA ASN A 139 0.74 -10.32 14.35
C ASN A 139 -0.55 -9.98 13.58
N LEU A 140 -0.64 -10.35 12.30
CA LEU A 140 -1.83 -10.17 11.47
C LEU A 140 -2.80 -11.36 11.54
N ASN A 141 -2.43 -12.43 12.28
CA ASN A 141 -3.36 -13.53 12.52
C ASN A 141 -4.57 -13.03 13.32
N ILE A 142 -5.75 -13.10 12.71
CA ILE A 142 -7.02 -12.80 13.39
C ILE A 142 -7.55 -14.02 14.17
N LEU A 143 -7.08 -15.22 13.81
CA LEU A 143 -7.31 -16.46 14.54
C LEU A 143 -6.11 -17.39 14.33
N LYS A 144 -5.68 -18.06 15.40
CA LYS A 144 -4.74 -19.19 15.39
C LYS A 144 -5.29 -20.25 16.33
N ILE A 145 -5.61 -21.43 15.78
CA ILE A 145 -6.30 -22.49 16.52
C ILE A 145 -5.83 -23.87 16.06
N GLU A 146 -5.89 -24.87 16.95
CA GLU A 146 -5.61 -26.27 16.59
C GLU A 146 -6.60 -26.77 15.53
N ASN A 147 -6.11 -27.56 14.58
CA ASN A 147 -6.87 -28.02 13.41
C ASN A 147 -8.18 -28.73 13.78
N ASP A 148 -8.14 -29.54 14.84
CA ASP A 148 -9.27 -30.34 15.29
C ASP A 148 -10.35 -29.51 15.99
N LYS A 149 -10.00 -28.33 16.51
CA LYS A 149 -10.90 -27.38 17.19
C LYS A 149 -11.63 -26.43 16.25
N PHE A 150 -11.37 -26.48 14.95
CA PHE A 150 -12.07 -25.67 13.95
C PHE A 150 -12.88 -26.54 12.98
N ASP A 151 -14.08 -26.12 12.63
CA ASP A 151 -14.96 -26.80 11.66
C ASP A 151 -14.80 -26.20 10.26
N MET A 152 -13.72 -26.59 9.56
CA MET A 152 -13.38 -26.07 8.24
C MET A 152 -14.43 -26.41 7.17
N ASP A 153 -15.04 -27.60 7.25
CA ASP A 153 -16.04 -28.04 6.28
C ASP A 153 -17.31 -27.19 6.41
N LYS A 154 -17.80 -26.98 7.63
CA LYS A 154 -18.95 -26.10 7.89
C LYS A 154 -18.65 -24.64 7.53
N PHE A 155 -17.44 -24.17 7.81
CA PHE A 155 -17.01 -22.82 7.44
C PHE A 155 -17.11 -22.57 5.93
N ILE A 156 -16.50 -23.46 5.12
CA ILE A 156 -16.52 -23.33 3.65
C ILE A 156 -17.95 -23.52 3.10
N SER A 157 -18.72 -24.47 3.64
CA SER A 157 -20.09 -24.71 3.16
C SER A 157 -21.01 -23.52 3.45
N THR A 158 -20.93 -22.91 4.65
CA THR A 158 -21.73 -21.73 5.00
C THR A 158 -21.39 -20.54 4.11
N ILE A 159 -20.10 -20.28 3.83
CA ILE A 159 -19.72 -19.25 2.85
C ILE A 159 -20.29 -19.57 1.48
N SER A 160 -20.19 -20.84 1.05
CA SER A 160 -20.69 -21.28 -0.24
C SER A 160 -22.20 -21.18 -0.40
N GLU A 161 -22.96 -21.31 0.68
CA GLU A 161 -24.41 -21.14 0.68
C GLU A 161 -24.79 -19.65 0.67
N ASN A 162 -24.07 -18.83 1.44
CA ASN A 162 -24.41 -17.40 1.57
C ASN A 162 -23.98 -16.55 0.36
N LEU A 163 -23.03 -17.03 -0.44
CA LEU A 163 -22.52 -16.32 -1.64
C LEU A 163 -22.88 -17.02 -2.96
N ASP A 164 -23.77 -18.02 -2.95
CA ASP A 164 -24.06 -18.86 -4.13
C ASP A 164 -24.65 -18.08 -5.33
N GLU A 165 -25.45 -17.07 -5.07
CA GLU A 165 -26.04 -16.19 -6.10
C GLU A 165 -25.05 -15.13 -6.61
N ALA A 166 -23.96 -14.89 -5.88
CA ALA A 166 -23.01 -13.81 -6.17
C ALA A 166 -21.73 -14.29 -6.88
N THR A 167 -21.31 -15.54 -6.71
CA THR A 167 -20.08 -16.06 -7.32
C THR A 167 -20.12 -17.55 -7.63
N ASP A 168 -19.23 -18.00 -8.51
CA ASP A 168 -19.02 -19.42 -8.77
C ASP A 168 -18.38 -20.08 -7.53
N LYS A 169 -18.91 -21.24 -7.12
CA LYS A 169 -18.38 -22.04 -6.00
C LYS A 169 -16.88 -22.34 -6.14
N ASN A 170 -16.38 -22.45 -7.36
CA ASN A 170 -14.96 -22.67 -7.65
C ASN A 170 -14.06 -21.47 -7.30
N LEU A 171 -14.63 -20.29 -7.07
CA LEU A 171 -13.91 -19.07 -6.67
C LEU A 171 -13.98 -18.82 -5.16
N ILE A 172 -14.74 -19.63 -4.41
CA ILE A 172 -14.92 -19.45 -2.97
C ILE A 172 -13.72 -19.94 -2.19
N SER A 173 -13.10 -21.05 -2.61
CA SER A 173 -11.90 -21.59 -1.99
C SER A 173 -10.88 -21.92 -3.06
N ILE A 174 -9.73 -21.24 -3.01
CA ILE A 174 -8.69 -21.31 -4.04
C ILE A 174 -7.38 -21.70 -3.37
N ASP A 175 -6.75 -22.77 -3.83
CA ASP A 175 -5.41 -23.15 -3.39
C ASP A 175 -4.38 -22.11 -3.85
N MET A 176 -3.46 -21.76 -2.96
CA MET A 176 -2.52 -20.65 -3.14
C MET A 176 -1.09 -21.07 -2.82
N ASN A 177 -0.12 -20.50 -3.55
CA ASN A 177 1.30 -20.55 -3.24
C ASN A 177 1.75 -19.17 -2.73
N GLN A 178 2.52 -19.14 -1.65
CA GLN A 178 3.18 -17.91 -1.23
C GLN A 178 4.21 -17.48 -2.27
N SER A 179 4.27 -16.18 -2.55
CA SER A 179 5.28 -15.60 -3.42
C SER A 179 6.66 -15.63 -2.77
N ASP A 180 7.69 -15.96 -3.54
CA ASP A 180 9.09 -15.87 -3.10
C ASP A 180 9.55 -14.41 -2.91
N LEU A 181 8.82 -13.44 -3.46
CA LEU A 181 9.16 -12.02 -3.39
C LEU A 181 8.80 -11.40 -2.04
N THR A 182 7.66 -11.78 -1.47
CA THR A 182 7.15 -11.18 -0.24
C THR A 182 6.20 -12.15 0.47
N PRO A 183 6.25 -12.22 1.82
CA PRO A 183 5.37 -13.10 2.57
C PRO A 183 3.90 -12.68 2.50
N ARG A 184 3.60 -11.48 1.98
CA ARG A 184 2.24 -10.93 1.87
C ARG A 184 1.48 -11.39 0.63
N LEU A 185 2.18 -11.74 -0.45
CA LEU A 185 1.56 -12.06 -1.74
C LEU A 185 1.44 -13.56 -1.93
N TYR A 186 0.30 -13.96 -2.48
CA TYR A 186 -0.05 -15.32 -2.80
C TYR A 186 -0.56 -15.39 -4.23
N ILE A 187 -0.13 -16.40 -4.96
CA ILE A 187 -0.54 -16.64 -6.35
C ILE A 187 -1.30 -17.95 -6.38
N LYS A 188 -2.40 -18.01 -7.14
CA LYS A 188 -3.17 -19.24 -7.32
C LYS A 188 -2.27 -20.40 -7.71
N ALA A 189 -2.45 -21.51 -6.99
CA ALA A 189 -1.78 -22.75 -7.25
C ALA A 189 -2.53 -23.58 -8.30
N ASN A 190 -1.78 -24.35 -9.09
CA ASN A 190 -2.33 -25.36 -10.01
C ASN A 190 -2.58 -26.71 -9.31
N THR A 191 -2.12 -26.85 -8.08
CA THR A 191 -2.20 -28.07 -7.27
C THR A 191 -2.65 -27.72 -5.87
N LYS A 192 -3.18 -28.70 -5.13
CA LYS A 192 -3.57 -28.53 -3.74
C LYS A 192 -2.38 -28.09 -2.88
N THR A 193 -2.58 -27.08 -2.03
CA THR A 193 -1.56 -26.60 -1.09
C THR A 193 -2.12 -26.57 0.34
N ASN A 194 -1.25 -26.26 1.30
CA ASN A 194 -1.64 -26.04 2.69
C ASN A 194 -2.20 -24.63 2.92
N THR A 195 -2.21 -23.80 1.89
CA THR A 195 -2.65 -22.40 1.95
C THR A 195 -3.82 -22.18 1.01
N LYS A 196 -4.89 -21.58 1.50
CA LYS A 196 -6.03 -21.23 0.66
C LYS A 196 -6.43 -19.79 0.85
N PHE A 197 -6.87 -19.18 -0.24
CA PHE A 197 -7.75 -18.03 -0.15
C PHE A 197 -9.18 -18.53 -0.01
N VAL A 198 -9.92 -18.02 0.96
CA VAL A 198 -11.36 -18.26 1.11
C VAL A 198 -12.12 -16.95 1.11
N LEU A 199 -13.03 -16.78 0.16
CA LEU A 199 -13.80 -15.55 -0.03
C LEU A 199 -14.69 -15.26 1.18
N PHE A 200 -14.75 -13.99 1.60
CA PHE A 200 -15.68 -13.50 2.61
C PHE A 200 -16.66 -12.50 2.02
N GLY A 201 -16.20 -11.57 1.17
CA GLY A 201 -17.04 -10.56 0.56
C GLY A 201 -16.71 -10.35 -0.90
N ILE A 202 -17.74 -10.10 -1.71
CA ILE A 202 -17.63 -9.88 -3.15
C ILE A 202 -18.45 -8.66 -3.58
N ASP A 203 -17.93 -7.91 -4.53
CA ASP A 203 -18.67 -6.82 -5.17
C ASP A 203 -19.79 -7.40 -6.06
N ILE A 204 -21.04 -7.13 -5.71
CA ILE A 204 -22.21 -7.57 -6.48
C ILE A 204 -22.48 -6.57 -7.62
N ASN A 205 -21.85 -6.83 -8.76
CA ASN A 205 -21.88 -5.90 -9.89
C ASN A 205 -23.14 -6.03 -10.74
N ASN A 206 -23.96 -4.96 -10.73
CA ASN A 206 -24.68 -4.48 -11.90
C ASN A 206 -24.99 -2.96 -11.83
N TYR A 207 -25.15 -2.36 -10.63
CA TYR A 207 -25.27 -0.90 -10.43
C TYR A 207 -24.80 -0.47 -9.00
N SER A 208 -23.76 -1.13 -8.47
CA SER A 208 -23.14 -0.94 -7.14
C SER A 208 -24.12 -0.92 -5.95
N GLN A 209 -24.67 -2.09 -5.59
CA GLN A 209 -25.47 -2.27 -4.37
C GLN A 209 -24.62 -2.43 -3.09
N GLY A 210 -23.30 -2.59 -3.24
CA GLY A 210 -22.35 -2.78 -2.14
C GLY A 210 -21.58 -4.09 -2.25
N ILE A 211 -20.86 -4.44 -1.19
CA ILE A 211 -20.13 -5.71 -1.06
C ILE A 211 -21.01 -6.68 -0.27
N LEU A 212 -21.41 -7.79 -0.90
CA LEU A 212 -22.13 -8.88 -0.22
C LEU A 212 -21.13 -9.73 0.55
N CYS A 213 -21.35 -9.87 1.86
CA CYS A 213 -20.49 -10.62 2.76
C CYS A 213 -21.10 -11.98 3.12
N ALA A 214 -20.25 -12.92 3.50
CA ALA A 214 -20.63 -14.29 3.87
C ALA A 214 -21.43 -14.37 5.17
N ASN A 215 -21.56 -13.28 5.92
CA ASN A 215 -22.51 -13.16 7.03
C ASN A 215 -23.89 -12.64 6.57
N ASN A 216 -24.15 -12.56 5.26
CA ASN A 216 -25.36 -12.03 4.62
C ASN A 216 -25.57 -10.51 4.78
N GLU A 217 -24.56 -9.78 5.24
CA GLU A 217 -24.60 -8.31 5.26
C GLU A 217 -24.14 -7.72 3.93
N ILE A 218 -24.70 -6.55 3.57
CA ILE A 218 -24.30 -5.78 2.39
C ILE A 218 -23.70 -4.46 2.84
N ILE A 219 -22.42 -4.26 2.56
CA ILE A 219 -21.72 -3.01 2.85
C ILE A 219 -21.87 -2.07 1.65
N LYS A 220 -22.67 -1.02 1.82
CA LYS A 220 -22.99 -0.06 0.74
C LYS A 220 -21.94 1.03 0.54
N ASP A 221 -21.08 1.21 1.52
CA ASP A 221 -19.99 2.18 1.43
C ASP A 221 -18.90 1.60 0.53
N LEU A 222 -18.70 2.23 -0.63
CA LEU A 222 -17.72 1.83 -1.64
C LEU A 222 -16.36 2.49 -1.41
N ASP A 223 -16.28 3.50 -0.53
CA ASP A 223 -15.05 4.19 -0.13
C ASP A 223 -14.41 3.54 1.10
N VAL A 224 -14.85 2.32 1.47
CA VAL A 224 -14.25 1.57 2.56
C VAL A 224 -12.81 1.23 2.20
N ASP A 225 -11.88 1.91 2.86
CA ASP A 225 -10.45 1.63 2.81
C ASP A 225 -10.19 0.19 3.29
N MET A 226 -9.93 -0.70 2.33
CA MET A 226 -9.61 -2.11 2.57
C MET A 226 -8.12 -2.36 2.81
N GLY A 227 -7.38 -1.32 3.19
CA GLY A 227 -5.96 -1.39 3.45
C GLY A 227 -5.13 -1.44 2.19
N ASP A 228 -3.82 -1.51 2.41
CA ASP A 228 -2.83 -1.23 1.39
C ASP A 228 -3.01 -2.13 0.16
N VAL A 229 -3.07 -1.43 -0.98
CA VAL A 229 -3.06 -1.87 -2.37
C VAL A 229 -4.41 -2.19 -3.02
N GLU A 230 -4.84 -1.24 -3.86
CA GLU A 230 -5.66 -1.50 -5.05
C GLU A 230 -4.86 -2.33 -6.07
N ILE A 231 -4.51 -3.59 -5.77
CA ILE A 231 -4.03 -4.53 -6.82
C ILE A 231 -5.17 -4.77 -7.83
N SER A 232 -6.38 -4.36 -7.49
CA SER A 232 -7.60 -5.00 -7.89
C SER A 232 -8.68 -3.96 -8.17
N ASN A 233 -9.22 -3.98 -9.39
CA ASN A 233 -10.53 -3.38 -9.65
C ASN A 233 -11.66 -4.20 -8.98
N THR A 234 -11.37 -5.40 -8.47
CA THR A 234 -12.34 -6.27 -7.76
C THR A 234 -12.22 -6.05 -6.24
N LYS A 235 -13.33 -5.71 -5.58
CA LYS A 235 -13.37 -5.49 -4.12
C LYS A 235 -13.58 -6.80 -3.35
N ASP A 236 -12.91 -7.85 -3.80
CA ASP A 236 -13.04 -9.18 -3.22
C ASP A 236 -12.16 -9.27 -1.97
N ILE A 237 -12.78 -9.61 -0.85
CA ILE A 237 -12.12 -9.73 0.45
C ILE A 237 -12.31 -11.14 1.00
N GLY A 238 -11.30 -11.67 1.66
CA GLY A 238 -11.34 -13.01 2.20
C GLY A 238 -10.20 -13.32 3.15
N TYR A 239 -10.03 -14.60 3.43
CA TYR A 239 -9.03 -15.11 4.35
C TYR A 239 -7.91 -15.78 3.58
N ILE A 240 -6.65 -15.45 3.90
CA ILE A 240 -5.54 -16.38 3.70
C ILE A 240 -5.52 -17.32 4.90
N ILE A 241 -5.76 -18.58 4.63
CA ILE A 241 -5.81 -19.67 5.59
C ILE A 241 -4.58 -20.55 5.37
N ASN A 242 -3.71 -20.62 6.36
CA ASN A 242 -2.57 -21.54 6.35
C ASN A 242 -2.81 -22.66 7.35
N GLN A 243 -2.58 -23.91 6.92
CA GLN A 243 -2.63 -25.08 7.78
C GLN A 243 -1.23 -25.68 7.92
N GLU A 244 -0.59 -25.45 9.06
CA GLU A 244 0.76 -25.91 9.36
C GLU A 244 0.89 -26.38 10.81
N ASN A 245 1.64 -27.46 11.02
CA ASN A 245 2.06 -27.92 12.36
C ASN A 245 0.90 -28.02 13.38
N GLU A 246 -0.18 -28.70 13.00
CA GLU A 246 -1.41 -28.88 13.81
C GLU A 246 -2.25 -27.61 14.04
N TYR A 247 -1.84 -26.45 13.52
CA TYR A 247 -2.60 -25.20 13.63
C TYR A 247 -3.14 -24.73 12.27
N ILE A 248 -4.32 -24.13 12.30
CA ILE A 248 -4.83 -23.27 11.24
C ILE A 248 -4.68 -21.82 11.69
N THR A 249 -4.19 -20.97 10.78
CA THR A 249 -4.15 -19.52 10.97
C THR A 249 -4.96 -18.81 9.91
N PHE A 250 -5.65 -17.75 10.30
CA PHE A 250 -6.44 -16.89 9.42
C PHE A 250 -5.84 -15.48 9.41
N LYS A 251 -5.63 -14.94 8.22
CA LYS A 251 -5.25 -13.54 7.99
C LYS A 251 -6.21 -12.92 6.96
N ILE A 252 -6.48 -11.63 7.07
CA ILE A 252 -7.35 -10.92 6.12
C ILE A 252 -6.55 -10.61 4.86
N ALA A 253 -7.17 -10.81 3.70
CA ALA A 253 -6.57 -10.57 2.41
C ALA A 253 -7.57 -10.01 1.40
N ASN A 254 -7.05 -9.22 0.45
CA ASN A 254 -7.76 -8.90 -0.78
C ASN A 254 -7.51 -9.98 -1.84
N TYR A 255 -8.32 -9.99 -2.89
CA TYR A 255 -8.14 -10.90 -4.02
C TYR A 255 -8.40 -10.21 -5.35
N ASN A 256 -7.46 -10.40 -6.29
CA ASN A 256 -7.61 -10.00 -7.68
C ASN A 256 -7.74 -11.26 -8.55
N SER A 257 -8.93 -11.43 -9.12
CA SER A 257 -9.24 -12.53 -10.03
C SER A 257 -8.83 -12.27 -11.49
N GLN A 258 -8.49 -11.03 -11.85
CA GLN A 258 -8.27 -10.53 -13.22
C GLN A 258 -7.01 -9.64 -13.31
N THR A 259 -5.83 -10.22 -13.12
CA THR A 259 -4.58 -9.49 -13.41
C THR A 259 -4.28 -9.49 -14.91
N SER A 260 -3.50 -8.50 -15.38
CA SER A 260 -3.17 -8.34 -16.81
C SER A 260 -2.41 -9.52 -17.44
N ASN A 261 -1.79 -10.37 -16.62
CA ASN A 261 -1.10 -11.59 -17.04
C ASN A 261 -1.91 -12.87 -16.77
N ASN A 262 -3.21 -12.74 -16.46
CA ASN A 262 -4.15 -13.82 -16.13
C ASN A 262 -3.80 -14.63 -14.88
N ASN A 263 -2.91 -14.13 -14.02
CA ASN A 263 -2.73 -14.69 -12.70
C ASN A 263 -3.87 -14.28 -11.76
N GLN A 264 -4.08 -15.07 -10.73
CA GLN A 264 -4.99 -14.76 -9.64
C GLN A 264 -4.16 -14.57 -8.39
N ILE A 265 -4.30 -13.42 -7.73
CA ILE A 265 -3.40 -12.98 -6.67
C ILE A 265 -4.21 -12.60 -5.44
N ALA A 266 -3.75 -13.04 -4.27
CA ALA A 266 -4.25 -12.57 -2.99
C ALA A 266 -3.13 -11.87 -2.21
N GLN A 267 -3.46 -10.82 -1.46
CA GLN A 267 -2.49 -10.11 -0.63
C GLN A 267 -3.02 -9.93 0.78
N ILE A 268 -2.18 -10.23 1.78
CA ILE A 268 -2.48 -9.95 3.19
C ILE A 268 -2.46 -8.44 3.43
N VAL A 269 -3.54 -7.93 4.04
CA VAL A 269 -3.73 -6.50 4.37
C VAL A 269 -3.61 -6.25 5.87
N ASP A 270 -3.12 -5.06 6.24
CA ASP A 270 -2.94 -4.65 7.65
C ASP A 270 -4.21 -4.03 8.25
N TYR A 271 -4.96 -3.35 7.41
CA TYR A 271 -6.19 -2.67 7.75
C TYR A 271 -7.30 -3.16 6.82
N SER A 272 -8.50 -3.35 7.35
CA SER A 272 -9.67 -3.72 6.55
C SER A 272 -10.94 -3.10 7.11
N GLY A 273 -10.81 -1.98 7.84
CA GLY A 273 -11.90 -1.20 8.40
C GLY A 273 -13.01 -2.04 9.04
N ILE A 274 -14.24 -1.85 8.56
CA ILE A 274 -15.45 -2.52 9.04
C ILE A 274 -15.41 -4.05 8.83
N PHE A 275 -14.64 -4.55 7.87
CA PHE A 275 -14.57 -5.99 7.59
C PHE A 275 -13.80 -6.74 8.67
N LYS A 276 -12.81 -6.12 9.31
CA LYS A 276 -12.03 -6.78 10.37
C LYS A 276 -12.90 -7.36 11.49
N PRO A 277 -13.76 -6.57 12.17
CA PRO A 277 -14.64 -7.12 13.20
C PRO A 277 -15.64 -8.13 12.62
N MET A 278 -16.24 -7.87 11.45
CA MET A 278 -17.19 -8.80 10.83
C MET A 278 -16.57 -10.17 10.54
N MET A 279 -15.35 -10.19 10.01
CA MET A 279 -14.62 -11.40 9.69
C MET A 279 -14.23 -12.18 10.94
N ILE A 280 -13.80 -11.49 12.00
CA ILE A 280 -13.50 -12.10 13.31
C ILE A 280 -14.76 -12.73 13.91
N ASP A 281 -15.87 -12.00 13.92
CA ASP A 281 -17.13 -12.49 14.48
C ASP A 281 -17.69 -13.68 13.67
N PHE A 282 -17.50 -13.66 12.35
CA PHE A 282 -17.90 -14.75 11.47
C PHE A 282 -17.07 -16.02 11.73
N ILE A 283 -15.73 -15.96 11.69
CA ILE A 283 -14.89 -17.16 11.87
C ILE A 283 -15.05 -17.80 13.25
N ASN A 284 -15.33 -17.00 14.29
CA ASN A 284 -15.52 -17.50 15.65
C ASN A 284 -16.73 -18.44 15.80
N GLN A 285 -17.69 -18.40 14.86
CA GLN A 285 -18.87 -19.28 14.86
C GLN A 285 -18.55 -20.75 14.53
N PHE A 286 -17.34 -21.01 14.02
CA PHE A 286 -16.90 -22.32 13.56
C PHE A 286 -15.85 -22.96 14.47
N ILE A 287 -15.57 -22.33 15.61
CA ILE A 287 -14.79 -22.93 16.70
C ILE A 287 -15.67 -23.98 17.40
N LYS A 288 -15.14 -25.18 17.61
CA LYS A 288 -15.84 -26.32 18.22
C LYS A 288 -15.86 -26.26 19.75
#